data_AF-A0A353Y8T7-F1
#
_entry.id   AF-A0A353Y8T7-F1
#
_cell.length_a   1.000
_cell.length_b   1.000
_cell.length_c   1.000
_cell.angle_alpha   90.00
_cell.angle_beta   90.00
_cell.angle_gamma   90.00
#
_symmetry.space_group_name_H-M   'P 1'
#
loop_
_entity.id
_entity.type
_entity.pdbx_description
1 polymer ?
#
loop_
_entity_poly.entity_id
_entity_poly.type
_entity_poly.pdbx_seq_one_letter_code
_entity_poly.pdbx_strand_id
1 'polypeptide(L)'
;MKTVPIPIYGGRLIVCRTRAEFDRAYEAEMVRAGMELVDGPTLLCSGGMTSHEIVGGELVIVSGVFDRRGGTRAHEATHCAQAVAGSVGMDPIREEEAFAYLTQWFYEELAP
;
A
#
# COMPACT_ATOMS: atom_id res chain seq x y z
N MET A 1 13.77 -3.59 0.49
CA MET A 1 12.75 -2.55 0.22
C MET A 1 13.08 -1.81 -1.07
N LYS A 2 12.07 -1.52 -1.90
CA LYS A 2 12.16 -0.61 -3.06
C LYS A 2 11.08 0.47 -2.95
N THR A 3 11.33 1.65 -3.50
CA THR A 3 10.33 2.72 -3.64
C THR A 3 10.04 2.92 -5.11
N VAL A 4 8.76 2.91 -5.50
CA VAL A 4 8.31 3.10 -6.87
C VAL A 4 7.28 4.23 -6.93
N PRO A 5 7.36 5.14 -7.91
CA PRO A 5 6.37 6.19 -8.08
C PRO A 5 5.03 5.59 -8.51
N ILE A 6 3.93 6.06 -7.93
CA ILE A 6 2.58 5.62 -8.31
C ILE A 6 2.19 6.34 -9.62
N PRO A 7 1.81 5.60 -10.67
CA PRO A 7 1.46 6.21 -11.95
C PRO A 7 0.18 7.04 -11.85
N ILE A 8 0.10 8.09 -12.69
CA ILE A 8 -1.08 8.93 -12.97
C ILE A 8 -1.52 9.85 -11.80
N TYR A 9 -1.59 9.33 -10.58
CA TYR A 9 -2.23 10.00 -9.45
C TYR A 9 -1.25 10.58 -8.42
N GLY A 10 0.06 10.39 -8.64
CA GLY A 10 1.11 10.89 -7.77
C GLY A 10 1.28 10.07 -6.48
N GLY A 11 2.36 10.37 -5.75
CA GLY A 11 2.75 9.60 -4.57
C GLY A 11 3.72 8.47 -4.86
N ARG A 12 4.01 7.69 -3.83
CA ARG A 12 5.02 6.63 -3.86
C ARG A 12 4.59 5.39 -3.09
N LEU A 13 4.90 4.24 -3.67
CA LEU A 13 4.74 2.93 -3.05
C LEU A 13 6.10 2.45 -2.54
N ILE A 14 6.15 2.07 -1.28
CA ILE A 14 7.29 1.45 -0.61
C ILE A 14 6.99 -0.04 -0.49
N VAL A 15 7.67 -0.85 -1.29
CA VAL A 15 7.49 -2.30 -1.34
C VAL A 15 8.47 -2.98 -0.39
N CYS A 16 7.92 -3.67 0.60
CA CYS A 16 8.62 -4.38 1.65
C CYS A 16 8.59 -5.89 1.40
N ARG A 17 9.76 -6.53 1.45
CA ARG A 17 9.92 -7.98 1.23
C ARG A 17 9.76 -8.80 2.50
N THR A 18 9.97 -8.17 3.65
CA THR A 18 9.89 -8.82 4.95
C THR A 18 9.08 -7.97 5.90
N ARG A 19 8.53 -8.61 6.93
CA ARG A 19 7.82 -7.89 7.99
C ARG A 19 8.69 -6.83 8.66
N ALA A 20 9.96 -7.16 8.92
CA ALA A 20 10.92 -6.20 9.48
C ALA A 20 11.20 -5.00 8.56
N GLU A 21 11.14 -5.16 7.23
CA GLU A 21 11.20 -4.02 6.31
C GLU A 21 9.94 -3.16 6.39
N PHE A 22 8.77 -3.79 6.51
CA PHE A 22 7.50 -3.08 6.66
C PHE A 22 7.50 -2.26 7.95
N ASP A 23 7.80 -2.87 9.09
CA ASP A 23 7.70 -2.20 10.39
C ASP A 23 8.59 -0.96 10.43
N ARG A 24 9.82 -1.05 9.89
CA ARG A 24 10.72 0.10 9.75
C ARG A 24 10.19 1.19 8.82
N ALA A 25 9.60 0.81 7.69
CA ALA A 25 9.04 1.78 6.74
C ALA A 25 7.80 2.47 7.30
N TYR A 26 6.94 1.70 7.96
CA TYR A 26 5.76 2.19 8.66
C TYR A 26 6.15 3.19 9.76
N GLU A 27 7.09 2.83 10.63
CA GLU A 27 7.61 3.74 11.66
C GLU A 27 8.26 4.99 11.04
N ALA A 28 9.04 4.83 9.96
CA ALA A 28 9.72 5.95 9.34
C ALA A 28 8.79 6.93 8.63
N GLU A 29 7.65 6.48 8.09
CA GLU A 29 6.79 7.29 7.22
C GLU A 29 5.46 7.65 7.90
N MET A 30 4.78 6.68 8.48
CA MET A 30 3.44 6.86 9.03
C MET A 30 3.46 7.57 10.39
N VAL A 31 4.44 7.25 11.25
CA VAL A 31 4.61 7.98 12.52
C VAL A 31 5.06 9.43 12.27
N ARG A 32 5.89 9.66 11.24
CA ARG A 32 6.23 11.02 10.82
C ARG A 32 5.01 11.82 10.34
N ALA A 33 4.01 11.14 9.79
CA ALA A 33 2.73 11.73 9.41
C ALA A 33 1.84 12.08 10.62
N GLY A 34 2.26 11.74 11.84
CA GLY A 34 1.48 11.94 13.05
C GLY A 34 0.50 10.81 13.36
N MET A 35 0.59 9.66 12.67
CA MET A 35 -0.18 8.49 13.05
C MET A 35 0.35 7.93 14.36
N GLU A 36 -0.55 7.68 15.32
CA GLU A 36 -0.20 6.86 16.48
C GLU A 36 0.11 5.44 16.01
N LEU A 37 1.21 4.86 16.52
CA LEU A 37 1.52 3.45 16.29
C LEU A 37 0.35 2.61 16.81
N VAL A 38 -0.42 2.02 15.90
CA VAL A 38 -1.51 1.13 16.29
C VAL A 38 -0.89 -0.21 16.70
N ASP A 39 -0.57 -0.35 17.98
CA ASP A 39 -0.25 -1.64 18.59
C ASP A 39 -1.55 -2.46 18.71
N GLY A 40 -1.85 -3.31 17.74
CA GLY A 40 -3.09 -4.07 17.74
C GLY A 40 -3.32 -5.02 16.56
N PRO A 41 -4.41 -5.81 16.58
CA PRO A 41 -4.64 -7.01 15.75
C PRO A 41 -4.62 -6.81 14.23
N THR A 42 -4.58 -5.58 13.72
CA THR A 42 -4.23 -5.24 12.33
C THR A 42 -2.82 -5.72 11.93
N LEU A 43 -1.93 -5.88 12.91
CA LEU A 43 -0.57 -6.42 12.76
C LEU A 43 -0.51 -7.97 12.73
N LEU A 44 -1.64 -8.68 12.89
CA LEU A 44 -1.70 -10.16 12.92
C LEU A 44 -1.84 -10.81 11.54
N CYS A 45 -1.91 -10.03 10.45
CA CYS A 45 -1.84 -10.55 9.10
C CYS A 45 -0.42 -11.10 8.83
N SER A 46 -0.24 -12.40 9.04
CA SER A 46 1.04 -13.10 8.81
C SER A 46 1.43 -13.14 7.33
N GLY A 47 0.46 -12.91 6.43
CA GLY A 47 0.63 -13.03 4.99
C GLY A 47 1.07 -11.77 4.27
N GLY A 48 0.58 -10.60 4.67
CA GLY A 48 0.80 -9.33 3.98
C GLY A 48 0.23 -8.16 4.77
N MET A 49 0.62 -6.95 4.40
CA MET A 49 0.14 -5.73 5.05
C MET A 49 0.28 -4.52 4.14
N THR A 50 -0.67 -3.61 4.21
CA THR A 50 -0.68 -2.33 3.50
C THR A 50 -1.12 -1.22 4.46
N SER A 51 -0.41 -0.10 4.45
CA SER A 51 -0.77 1.14 5.14
C SER A 51 -0.48 2.32 4.23
N HIS A 52 -1.22 3.41 4.39
CA HIS A 52 -1.02 4.61 3.60
C HIS A 52 -1.39 5.85 4.40
N GLU A 53 -0.74 6.97 4.07
CA GLU A 53 -1.04 8.29 4.63
C GLU A 53 -0.55 9.39 3.68
N ILE A 54 -1.08 10.59 3.84
CA ILE A 54 -0.58 11.79 3.17
C ILE A 54 0.55 12.42 4.01
N VAL A 55 1.79 12.29 3.55
CA VAL A 55 2.99 12.83 4.19
C VAL A 55 3.48 14.04 3.41
N GLY A 56 3.44 15.23 4.01
CA GLY A 56 3.92 16.45 3.34
C GLY A 56 3.17 16.80 2.05
N GLY A 57 1.92 16.37 1.92
CA GLY A 57 1.10 16.55 0.70
C GLY A 57 1.28 15.45 -0.35
N GLU A 58 2.11 14.45 -0.09
CA GLU A 58 2.35 13.30 -0.97
C GLU A 58 1.68 12.04 -0.40
N LEU A 59 0.96 11.27 -1.23
CA LEU A 59 0.47 9.94 -0.86
C LEU A 59 1.64 8.96 -0.72
N VAL A 60 1.84 8.42 0.48
CA VAL A 60 2.83 7.38 0.75
C VAL A 60 2.11 6.10 1.09
N ILE A 61 2.36 5.04 0.32
CA ILE A 61 1.83 3.69 0.57
C ILE A 61 3.00 2.80 0.99
N VAL A 62 2.89 2.13 2.13
CA VAL A 62 3.83 1.08 2.58
C VAL A 62 3.11 -0.26 2.47
N SER A 63 3.65 -1.19 1.69
CA SER A 63 2.99 -2.48 1.47
C SER A 63 3.99 -3.62 1.31
N GLY A 64 3.59 -4.83 1.74
CA GLY A 64 4.39 -6.03 1.58
C GLY A 64 3.57 -7.33 1.62
N VAL A 65 4.05 -8.34 0.89
CA VAL A 65 3.45 -9.68 0.83
C VAL A 65 4.51 -10.70 1.27
N PHE A 66 4.35 -11.24 2.47
CA PHE A 66 5.35 -12.04 3.17
C PHE A 66 5.15 -13.55 3.00
N ASP A 67 3.91 -14.02 2.83
CA ASP A 67 3.59 -15.43 2.59
C ASP A 67 3.75 -15.87 1.13
N ARG A 68 4.00 -14.92 0.23
CA ARG A 68 4.15 -15.12 -1.23
C ARG A 68 2.92 -15.71 -1.91
N ARG A 69 1.75 -15.67 -1.28
CA ARG A 69 0.51 -16.21 -1.85
C ARG A 69 -0.09 -15.22 -2.83
N GLY A 70 -0.51 -15.72 -4.00
CA GLY A 70 -1.15 -14.89 -5.02
C GLY A 70 -2.44 -14.21 -4.53
N GLY A 71 -3.22 -14.86 -3.67
CA GLY A 71 -4.42 -14.28 -3.06
C GLY A 71 -4.11 -13.12 -2.11
N THR A 72 -3.11 -13.29 -1.25
CA THR A 72 -2.63 -12.21 -0.37
C THR A 72 -2.11 -11.04 -1.19
N ARG A 73 -1.36 -11.30 -2.27
CA ARG A 73 -0.91 -10.24 -3.17
C ARG A 73 -2.05 -9.47 -3.83
N ALA A 74 -3.10 -10.15 -4.26
CA ALA A 74 -4.29 -9.50 -4.82
C ALA A 74 -5.01 -8.63 -3.78
N HIS A 75 -5.10 -9.12 -2.54
CA HIS A 75 -5.69 -8.38 -1.43
C HIS A 75 -4.92 -7.08 -1.13
N GLU A 76 -3.60 -7.16 -0.94
CA GLU A 76 -2.77 -5.99 -0.67
C GLU A 76 -2.75 -5.00 -1.85
N ALA A 77 -2.71 -5.51 -3.09
CA ALA A 77 -2.80 -4.68 -4.29
C ALA A 77 -4.13 -3.90 -4.35
N THR A 78 -5.23 -4.52 -3.91
CA THR A 78 -6.55 -3.86 -3.83
C THR A 78 -6.53 -2.74 -2.81
N HIS A 79 -5.93 -2.94 -1.63
CA HIS A 79 -5.77 -1.87 -0.65
C HIS A 79 -4.93 -0.69 -1.16
N CYS A 80 -3.87 -0.97 -1.91
CA CYS A 80 -3.07 0.08 -2.55
C CYS A 80 -3.90 0.87 -3.58
N ALA A 81 -4.68 0.19 -4.41
CA ALA A 81 -5.57 0.85 -5.37
C ALA A 81 -6.65 1.70 -4.68
N GLN A 82 -7.21 1.22 -3.57
CA GLN A 82 -8.17 1.96 -2.75
C GLN A 82 -7.57 3.24 -2.15
N ALA A 83 -6.32 3.16 -1.67
CA ALA A 83 -5.60 4.33 -1.15
C ALA A 83 -5.47 5.43 -2.21
N VAL A 84 -5.07 5.05 -3.44
CA VAL A 84 -4.99 5.97 -4.58
C VAL A 84 -6.36 6.54 -4.91
N ALA A 85 -7.37 5.68 -5.06
CA ALA A 85 -8.74 6.09 -5.39
C ALA A 85 -9.28 7.14 -4.40
N GLY A 86 -9.13 6.86 -3.10
CA GLY A 86 -9.54 7.76 -2.03
C GLY A 86 -8.80 9.10 -2.06
N SER A 87 -7.50 9.09 -2.38
CA SER A 87 -6.68 10.32 -2.41
C SER A 87 -7.08 11.31 -3.51
N VAL A 88 -7.68 10.82 -4.60
CA VAL A 88 -8.06 11.64 -5.77
C VAL A 88 -9.57 11.79 -5.95
N GLY A 89 -10.36 11.19 -5.06
CA GLY A 89 -11.83 11.24 -5.14
C GLY A 89 -12.42 10.37 -6.26
N MET A 90 -11.68 9.36 -6.74
CA MET A 90 -12.17 8.38 -7.70
C MET A 90 -13.20 7.46 -7.04
N ASP A 91 -14.31 7.19 -7.73
CA ASP A 91 -15.32 6.20 -7.33
C ASP A 91 -14.99 4.84 -7.97
N PRO A 92 -14.55 3.83 -7.20
CA PRO A 92 -14.13 2.54 -7.75
C PRO A 92 -15.23 1.76 -8.49
N ILE A 93 -16.51 2.07 -8.24
CA ILE A 93 -17.64 1.40 -8.90
C ILE A 93 -17.92 2.06 -10.24
N ARG A 94 -17.82 3.38 -10.33
CA ARG A 94 -18.06 4.12 -11.58
C ARG A 94 -16.85 4.12 -12.51
N GLU A 95 -15.66 4.09 -11.93
CA GLU A 95 -14.37 4.13 -12.62
C GLU A 95 -13.69 2.76 -12.53
N GLU A 96 -14.48 1.69 -12.66
CA GLU A 96 -14.06 0.30 -12.42
C GLU A 96 -12.82 -0.11 -13.22
N GLU A 97 -12.69 0.36 -14.47
CA GLU A 97 -11.58 0.03 -15.34
C GLU A 97 -10.27 0.67 -14.85
N ALA A 98 -10.31 1.94 -14.44
CA ALA A 98 -9.15 2.62 -13.87
C ALA A 98 -8.71 1.95 -12.57
N PHE A 99 -9.68 1.57 -11.73
CA PHE A 99 -9.43 0.83 -10.50
C PHE A 99 -8.84 -0.57 -10.76
N ALA A 100 -9.32 -1.27 -11.78
CA ALA A 100 -8.79 -2.57 -12.19
C ALA A 100 -7.34 -2.47 -12.67
N TYR A 101 -7.02 -1.50 -13.53
CA TYR A 101 -5.65 -1.28 -14.00
C TYR A 101 -4.70 -0.86 -12.87
N LEU A 102 -5.15 -0.01 -11.94
CA LEU A 102 -4.38 0.32 -10.75
C LEU A 102 -4.10 -0.93 -9.91
N THR A 103 -5.12 -1.75 -9.67
CA THR A 103 -4.99 -2.99 -8.90
C THR A 103 -4.02 -3.96 -9.58
N GLN A 104 -4.09 -4.11 -10.90
CA GLN A 104 -3.14 -4.93 -11.67
C GLN A 104 -1.71 -4.39 -11.51
N TRP A 105 -1.50 -3.09 -11.66
CA TRP A 105 -0.17 -2.49 -11.54
C TRP A 105 0.43 -2.74 -10.15
N PHE A 106 -0.34 -2.55 -9.08
CA PHE A 106 0.11 -2.88 -7.72
C PHE A 106 0.39 -4.37 -7.55
N TYR A 107 -0.43 -5.25 -8.14
CA TYR A 107 -0.21 -6.69 -8.09
C TYR A 107 1.13 -7.12 -8.72
N GLU A 108 1.52 -6.45 -9.81
CA GLU A 108 2.82 -6.65 -10.47
C GLU A 108 3.96 -6.08 -9.61
N GLU A 109 3.80 -4.89 -9.04
CA GLU A 109 4.84 -4.26 -8.22
C GLU A 109 5.10 -4.97 -6.89
N LEU A 110 4.07 -5.58 -6.29
CA LEU A 110 4.14 -6.40 -5.08
C LEU A 110 4.63 -7.83 -5.34
N ALA A 111 5.01 -8.17 -6.58
CA ALA A 111 5.68 -9.43 -6.85
C ALA A 111 7.02 -9.51 -6.09
N PRO A 112 7.35 -10.66 -5.48
CA PRO A 112 8.55 -10.83 -4.66
C PRO A 112 9.86 -10.84 -5.44
#